data_AF-A0A1F7CJW2-F1
#
_entry.id   AF-A0A1F7CJW2-F1
#
_cell.length_a   1.000
_cell.length_b   1.000
_cell.length_c   1.000
_cell.angle_alpha   90.00
_cell.angle_beta   90.00
_cell.angle_gamma   90.00
#
_symmetry.space_group_name_H-M   'P 1'
#
loop_
_entity.id
_entity.type
_entity.pdbx_description
1 polymer ?
#
loop_
_entity_poly.entity_id
_entity_poly.type
_entity_poly.pdbx_seq_one_letter_code
_entity_poly.pdbx_strand_id
1 'polypeptide(L)'
;MSSFLQRFTGSLFFVLTGTYFLGYLLLRNSIGGAAPGWWMQIADLPLALVGILYGGASFYRTVHHGESTSWGKLIVIAIPLLVIFGALVMLNFWEILPVPQASHPS
;
A
#
# COMPACT_ATOMS: atom_id res chain seq x y z
N MET A 1 3.77 -18.59 12.44
CA MET A 1 3.12 -18.07 11.22
C MET A 1 3.55 -16.64 10.84
N SER A 2 3.82 -15.73 11.80
CA SER A 2 4.22 -14.34 11.50
C SER A 2 5.49 -14.19 10.64
N SER A 3 6.49 -15.06 10.82
CA SER A 3 7.75 -14.99 10.05
C SER A 3 7.57 -15.29 8.55
N PHE A 4 6.65 -16.19 8.19
CA PHE A 4 6.34 -16.48 6.78
C PHE A 4 5.64 -15.29 6.14
N LEU A 5 4.60 -14.76 6.80
CA LEU A 5 3.83 -13.62 6.30
C LEU A 5 4.73 -12.39 6.09
N GLN A 6 5.61 -12.08 7.04
CA GLN A 6 6.55 -10.96 6.91
C GLN A 6 7.56 -11.16 5.76
N ARG A 7 8.10 -12.38 5.59
CA ARG A 7 9.01 -12.67 4.47
C ARG A 7 8.29 -12.58 3.12
N PHE A 8 7.11 -13.16 3.02
CA PHE A 8 6.30 -13.14 1.80
C PHE A 8 5.91 -11.70 1.41
N THR A 9 5.36 -10.95 2.36
CA THR A 9 5.00 -9.53 2.14
C THR A 9 6.23 -8.67 1.86
N GLY A 10 7.37 -8.94 2.50
CA GLY A 10 8.64 -8.27 2.21
C GLY A 10 9.13 -8.52 0.78
N SER A 11 9.08 -9.77 0.30
CA SER A 11 9.44 -10.09 -1.09
C SER A 11 8.52 -9.39 -2.10
N LEU A 12 7.21 -9.40 -1.85
CA LEU A 12 6.25 -8.68 -2.68
C LEU A 12 6.51 -7.17 -2.65
N PHE A 13 6.81 -6.62 -1.48
CA PHE A 13 7.08 -5.19 -1.32
C PHE A 13 8.31 -4.78 -2.14
N PHE A 14 9.37 -5.58 -2.06
CA PHE A 14 10.60 -5.34 -2.81
C PHE A 14 10.37 -5.36 -4.32
N VAL A 15 9.65 -6.37 -4.83
CA VAL A 15 9.36 -6.49 -6.27
C VAL A 15 8.45 -5.37 -6.75
N LEU A 16 7.35 -5.09 -6.03
CA LEU A 16 6.43 -4.01 -6.38
C LEU A 16 7.11 -2.65 -6.32
N THR A 17 7.85 -2.34 -5.26
CA THR A 17 8.57 -1.06 -5.15
C THR A 17 9.60 -0.92 -6.25
N GLY A 18 10.36 -1.98 -6.55
CA GLY A 18 11.36 -1.96 -7.62
C GLY A 18 10.75 -1.71 -9.00
N THR A 19 9.68 -2.43 -9.33
CA THR A 19 8.97 -2.26 -10.61
C THR A 19 8.25 -0.91 -10.70
N TYR A 20 7.68 -0.42 -9.59
CA TYR A 20 7.07 0.92 -9.51
C TYR A 20 8.12 2.02 -9.72
N PHE A 21 9.25 1.92 -9.04
CA PHE A 21 10.37 2.86 -9.18
C PHE A 21 10.94 2.85 -10.60
N LEU A 22 11.10 1.66 -11.20
CA LEU A 22 11.52 1.54 -12.59
C LEU A 22 10.49 2.18 -13.53
N GLY A 23 9.20 1.93 -13.30
CA GLY A 23 8.11 2.58 -14.04
C GLY A 23 8.21 4.11 -13.97
N TYR A 24 8.44 4.66 -12.78
CA TYR A 24 8.66 6.09 -12.58
C TYR A 24 9.87 6.62 -13.37
N LEU A 25 11.00 5.92 -13.34
CA LEU A 25 12.19 6.31 -14.11
C LEU A 25 11.92 6.28 -15.62
N LEU A 26 11.26 5.24 -16.12
CA LEU A 26 10.91 5.12 -17.53
C LEU A 26 9.96 6.24 -17.96
N LEU A 27 8.92 6.51 -17.17
CA LEU A 27 7.96 7.57 -17.42
C LEU A 27 8.65 8.94 -17.47
N ARG A 28 9.54 9.22 -16.50
CA ARG A 28 10.28 10.48 -16.40
C ARG A 28 11.24 10.70 -17.56
N ASN A 29 11.77 9.63 -18.14
CA ASN A 29 12.64 9.69 -19.31
C ASN A 29 11.87 9.53 -20.64
N SER A 30 10.53 9.53 -20.61
CA SER A 30 9.68 9.32 -21.79
C SER A 30 9.95 8.02 -22.54
N ILE A 31 10.41 6.98 -21.83
CA ILE A 31 10.72 5.65 -22.36
C ILE A 31 9.51 4.75 -22.15
N GLY A 32 9.11 3.98 -23.18
CA GLY A 32 8.03 2.98 -23.07
C GLY A 32 6.62 3.52 -23.26
N GLY A 33 6.46 4.78 -23.67
CA GLY A 33 5.16 5.38 -24.00
C GLY A 33 4.20 5.39 -22.82
N ALA A 34 2.99 4.86 -23.01
CA ALA A 34 1.95 4.83 -21.98
C ALA A 34 2.10 3.70 -20.95
N ALA A 35 2.92 2.67 -21.24
CA ALA A 35 3.01 1.47 -20.40
C ALA A 35 3.50 1.74 -18.96
N PRO A 36 4.52 2.58 -18.71
CA PRO A 36 4.96 2.88 -17.35
C PRO A 36 3.91 3.62 -16.53
N GLY A 37 3.17 4.56 -17.14
CA GLY A 37 2.09 5.28 -16.48
C GLY A 37 0.93 4.36 -16.10
N TRP A 38 0.51 3.49 -17.02
CA TRP A 38 -0.50 2.46 -16.76
C TRP A 38 -0.09 1.51 -15.62
N TRP A 39 1.16 1.05 -15.61
CA TRP A 39 1.66 0.19 -14.55
C TRP A 39 1.62 0.89 -13.20
N MET A 40 2.08 2.14 -13.12
CA MET A 40 2.04 2.92 -11.88
C MET A 40 0.61 3.09 -11.35
N GLN A 41 -0.37 3.36 -12.23
CA GLN A 41 -1.78 3.46 -11.83
C GLN A 41 -2.31 2.17 -11.20
N ILE A 42 -2.00 1.00 -11.78
CA ILE A 42 -2.48 -0.28 -11.24
C ILE A 42 -1.70 -0.70 -9.99
N ALA A 43 -0.40 -0.38 -9.94
CA ALA A 43 0.49 -0.83 -8.88
C ALA A 43 0.30 -0.07 -7.55
N ASP A 44 -0.34 1.11 -7.55
CA ASP A 44 -0.56 1.91 -6.33
C ASP A 44 -1.24 1.12 -5.20
N LEU A 45 -2.39 0.49 -5.46
CA LEU A 45 -3.14 -0.25 -4.44
C LEU A 45 -2.46 -1.54 -3.98
N PRO A 46 -1.93 -2.40 -4.88
CA PRO A 46 -1.10 -3.54 -4.50
C PRO A 46 0.10 -3.12 -3.65
N LEU A 47 0.80 -2.04 -4.03
CA LEU A 47 1.96 -1.55 -3.29
C LEU A 47 1.55 -1.04 -1.91
N ALA A 48 0.47 -0.27 -1.80
CA ALA A 48 -0.08 0.19 -0.53
C ALA A 48 -0.45 -0.98 0.40
N LEU A 49 -1.19 -1.96 -0.13
CA LEU A 49 -1.59 -3.15 0.62
C LEU A 49 -0.38 -3.90 1.16
N VAL A 50 0.59 -4.20 0.29
CA VAL A 50 1.77 -4.96 0.66
C VAL A 50 2.67 -4.18 1.63
N GLY A 51 2.79 -2.86 1.47
CA GLY A 51 3.50 -1.99 2.41
C GLY A 51 2.87 -2.00 3.80
N ILE A 52 1.54 -1.93 3.88
CA ILE A 52 0.79 -2.01 5.14
C ILE A 52 0.92 -3.38 5.79
N LEU A 53 0.82 -4.46 5.03
CA LEU A 53 0.97 -5.81 5.54
C LEU A 53 2.40 -6.07 6.06
N TYR A 54 3.41 -5.65 5.30
CA TYR A 54 4.81 -5.78 5.70
C TYR A 54 5.13 -4.93 6.93
N GLY A 55 4.73 -3.65 6.92
CA GLY A 55 4.91 -2.73 8.05
C GLY A 55 4.17 -3.19 9.30
N GLY A 56 2.91 -3.61 9.16
CA GLY A 56 2.09 -4.13 10.25
C GLY A 56 2.62 -5.42 10.84
N ALA A 57 3.04 -6.38 10.01
CA ALA A 57 3.66 -7.62 10.48
C ALA A 57 4.99 -7.36 11.19
N SER A 58 5.79 -6.42 10.68
CA SER A 58 7.05 -6.01 11.30
C SER A 58 6.83 -5.33 12.65
N PHE A 59 5.89 -4.38 12.72
CA PHE A 59 5.53 -3.68 13.96
C PHE A 59 4.97 -4.65 15.01
N TYR A 60 4.06 -5.54 14.60
CA TYR A 60 3.50 -6.56 15.49
C TYR A 60 4.61 -7.41 16.12
N ARG A 61 5.60 -7.87 15.34
CA ARG A 61 6.73 -8.65 15.89
C ARG A 61 7.57 -7.86 16.88
N THR A 62 7.78 -6.57 16.65
CA THR A 62 8.53 -5.71 17.57
C THR A 62 7.81 -5.59 18.92
N VAL A 63 6.50 -5.39 18.91
CA VAL A 63 5.69 -5.21 20.13
C VAL A 63 5.35 -6.54 20.84
N HIS A 64 5.44 -7.67 20.14
CA HIS A 64 5.03 -8.98 20.63
C HIS A 64 6.17 -9.87 21.17
N HIS A 65 7.25 -9.29 21.70
CA HIS A 65 8.33 -10.06 22.32
C HIS A 65 7.92 -10.59 23.71
N GLY A 66 7.71 -11.90 23.82
CA GLY A 66 7.67 -12.63 25.10
C GLY A 66 6.30 -12.77 25.80
N GLU A 67 5.23 -12.17 25.27
CA GLU A 67 3.88 -12.28 25.86
C GLU A 67 2.93 -13.16 25.04
N SER A 68 1.91 -13.71 25.70
CA SER A 68 0.83 -14.44 25.03
C SER A 68 0.08 -13.54 24.05
N THR A 69 -0.36 -14.11 22.93
CA THR A 69 -1.11 -13.38 21.88
C THR A 69 -2.37 -12.74 22.48
N SER A 70 -2.35 -11.42 22.64
CA SER A 70 -3.50 -10.65 23.10
C SER A 70 -4.24 -10.07 21.90
N TRP A 71 -5.53 -10.43 21.77
CA TRP A 71 -6.43 -9.88 20.76
C TRP A 71 -6.46 -8.35 20.78
N GLY A 72 -6.31 -7.73 21.96
CA GLY A 72 -6.26 -6.28 22.11
C GLY A 72 -5.09 -5.65 21.33
N LYS A 73 -3.88 -6.24 21.42
CA LYS A 73 -2.71 -5.74 20.67
C LYS A 73 -2.92 -5.83 19.16
N LEU A 74 -3.55 -6.91 18.71
CA LEU A 74 -3.83 -7.12 17.30
C LEU A 74 -4.82 -6.07 16.79
N ILE A 75 -5.89 -5.78 17.54
CA ILE A 75 -6.89 -4.75 17.19
C ILE A 75 -6.26 -3.36 17.16
N VAL A 76 -5.45 -3.00 18.17
CA VAL A 76 -4.78 -1.68 18.26
C VAL A 76 -3.85 -1.44 17.08
N ILE A 77 -3.24 -2.50 16.52
CA ILE A 77 -2.39 -2.41 15.33
C ILE A 77 -3.23 -2.42 14.05
N ALA A 78 -4.23 -3.30 13.97
CA ALA A 78 -5.02 -3.49 12.76
C ALA A 78 -5.90 -2.29 12.42
N ILE A 79 -6.52 -1.62 13.41
CA ILE A 79 -7.42 -0.49 13.15
C ILE A 79 -6.71 0.67 12.45
N PRO A 80 -5.57 1.21 12.94
CA PRO A 80 -4.84 2.27 12.24
C PRO A 80 -4.43 1.87 10.82
N LEU A 81 -3.99 0.62 10.63
CA LEU A 81 -3.59 0.12 9.32
C LEU A 81 -4.77 0.05 8.35
N LEU A 82 -5.95 -0.38 8.81
CA LEU A 82 -7.18 -0.38 8.01
C LEU A 82 -7.65 1.03 7.69
N VAL A 83 -7.52 1.98 8.62
CA VAL A 83 -7.85 3.40 8.37
C VAL A 83 -6.92 3.99 7.31
N ILE A 84 -5.61 3.76 7.41
CA ILE A 84 -4.63 4.23 6.43
C ILE A 84 -4.92 3.60 5.07
N PHE A 85 -5.14 2.28 5.00
CA PHE A 85 -5.46 1.60 3.75
C PHE A 85 -6.76 2.12 3.14
N GLY A 86 -7.80 2.28 3.95
CA GLY A 86 -9.08 2.82 3.52
C GLY A 86 -8.96 4.23 2.95
N ALA A 87 -8.18 5.10 3.59
CA ALA A 87 -7.89 6.43 3.07
C ALA A 87 -7.16 6.39 1.72
N LEU A 88 -6.16 5.52 1.56
CA LEU A 88 -5.45 5.35 0.29
C LEU A 88 -6.37 4.83 -0.82
N VAL A 89 -7.24 3.87 -0.52
CA VAL A 89 -8.28 3.40 -1.46
C VAL A 89 -9.21 4.54 -1.84
N MET A 90 -9.65 5.34 -0.87
CA MET A 90 -10.56 6.45 -1.12
C MET A 90 -9.93 7.53 -2.00
N LEU A 91 -8.64 7.83 -1.79
CA LEU A 91 -7.88 8.76 -2.63
C LEU A 91 -7.63 8.20 -4.03
N ASN A 92 -7.35 6.90 -4.15
CA ASN A 92 -7.10 6.25 -5.45
C ASN A 92 -8.36 6.25 -6.35
N PHE A 93 -9.55 6.14 -5.76
CA PHE A 93 -10.84 6.19 -6.48
C PHE A 93 -11.57 7.53 -6.38
N TRP A 94 -10.92 8.59 -5.89
CA TRP A 94 -11.58 9.88 -5.62
C TRP A 94 -12.30 10.46 -6.85
N GLU A 95 -11.69 10.36 -8.03
CA GLU A 95 -12.27 10.86 -9.29
C GLU A 95 -13.49 10.04 -9.78
N ILE A 96 -13.61 8.79 -9.34
CA ILE A 96 -14.69 7.87 -9.75
C ILE A 96 -15.86 7.92 -8.76
N LEU A 97 -15.61 8.41 -7.53
CA LEU A 97 -16.67 8.59 -6.55
C LEU A 97 -17.58 9.75 -6.97
N PRO A 98 -18.91 9.59 -6.91
CA PRO A 98 -19.88 10.66 -7.17
C PRO A 98 -19.89 11.65 -6.00
N VAL A 99 -18.76 12.28 -5.74
CA VAL A 99 -18.66 13.44 -4.85
C VAL A 99 -19.02 14.66 -5.71
N PRO A 100 -19.91 15.56 -5.26
CA PRO A 100 -20.20 16.78 -6.00
C PRO A 100 -18.90 17.53 -6.29
N GLN A 101 -18.44 17.46 -7.54
CA GLN A 101 -17.29 18.23 -8.01
C GLN A 101 -17.73 19.69 -7.94
N ALA A 102 -17.07 20.50 -7.10
CA ALA A 102 -17.30 21.93 -7.11
C ALA A 102 -17.05 22.40 -8.56
N SER A 103 -18.11 22.88 -9.21
CA SER A 103 -18.10 23.26 -10.61
C SER A 103 -16.96 24.25 -10.85
N HIS A 104 -15.96 23.86 -11.64
CA HIS A 104 -14.97 24.80 -12.14
C HIS A 104 -15.69 25.91 -12.89
N PRO A 105 -15.51 27.19 -12.54
CA PRO A 105 -16.00 28.28 -13.37
C PRO A 105 -15.29 28.17 -14.74
N SER A 106 -16.10 28.33 -15.78
CA SER A 106 -15.70 28.28 -17.19
C SER A 106 -14.74 29.40 -17.56
#